data_AF-A0A503AL88-F1
#
_entry.id   AF-A0A503AL88-F1
#
_cell.length_a   1.000
_cell.length_b   1.000
_cell.length_c   1.000
_cell.angle_alpha   90.00
_cell.angle_beta   90.00
_cell.angle_gamma   90.00
#
_symmetry.space_group_name_H-M   'P 1'
#
loop_
_entity.id
_entity.type
_entity.pdbx_description
1 polymer ?
#
loop_
_entity_poly.entity_id
_entity_poly.type
_entity_poly.pdbx_seq_one_letter_code
_entity_poly.pdbx_strand_id
1 'polypeptide(L)'
;MSKLPKVDLLPGWDCYDWRNARTILQYGHASEWSDIIEVLTAARLPHGAIAAKGGSKTEMATAIDSEFYKRGWIEKKFETKIVVDKVESESPTHKVDCFKGKIALEVEWNNKDPFYDRDLNNFRLLYDLRVADVGVVVTRSTELQQWLHRHRAEFGRDASTFGGSTTHYDKLEPRILGGGAGGCPVLVFAMTPTIYVDDR
;
A
#
# COMPACT_ATOMS: atom_id res chain seq x y z
N MET A 1 19.08 6.94 -6.93
CA MET A 1 19.09 5.76 -6.04
C MET A 1 18.14 6.03 -4.89
N SER A 2 17.34 5.03 -4.51
CA SER A 2 16.45 5.11 -3.34
C SER A 2 17.25 5.48 -2.10
N LYS A 3 16.67 6.35 -1.26
CA LYS A 3 17.18 6.72 0.05
C LYS A 3 16.61 5.82 1.14
N LEU A 4 15.48 5.15 0.90
CA LEU A 4 15.00 4.10 1.79
C LEU A 4 15.80 2.80 1.55
N PRO A 5 16.15 2.06 2.63
CA PRO A 5 16.79 0.76 2.53
C PRO A 5 15.96 -0.20 1.67
N LYS A 6 16.50 -0.59 0.51
CA LYS A 6 15.91 -1.64 -0.31
C LYS A 6 16.22 -3.00 0.31
N VAL A 7 15.23 -3.87 0.36
CA VAL A 7 15.34 -5.24 0.87
C VAL A 7 14.88 -6.23 -0.19
N ASP A 8 15.64 -7.30 -0.39
CA ASP A 8 15.25 -8.37 -1.29
C ASP A 8 14.33 -9.34 -0.54
N LEU A 9 13.05 -9.38 -0.94
CA LEU A 9 12.02 -10.19 -0.28
C LEU A 9 11.26 -11.05 -1.27
N LEU A 10 10.81 -10.47 -2.38
CA LEU A 10 9.89 -11.12 -3.32
C LEU A 10 10.31 -10.85 -4.76
N PRO A 11 10.40 -11.88 -5.63
CA PRO A 11 10.61 -11.66 -7.06
C PRO A 11 9.48 -10.83 -7.66
N GLY A 12 9.84 -9.84 -8.49
CA GLY A 12 8.88 -8.92 -9.12
C GLY A 12 8.38 -7.78 -8.23
N TRP A 13 9.04 -7.58 -7.08
CA TRP A 13 8.74 -6.50 -6.16
C TRP A 13 10.01 -5.77 -5.74
N ASP A 14 9.99 -4.44 -5.85
CA ASP A 14 10.94 -3.59 -5.15
C ASP A 14 10.41 -3.36 -3.73
N CYS A 15 11.13 -3.87 -2.71
CA CYS A 15 10.68 -3.76 -1.33
C CYS A 15 11.58 -2.79 -0.54
N TYR A 16 10.97 -1.98 0.34
CA TYR A 16 11.68 -0.94 1.10
C TYR A 16 11.27 -0.98 2.57
N ASP A 17 12.26 -1.06 3.45
CA ASP A 17 12.05 -1.19 4.89
C ASP A 17 12.36 0.13 5.61
N TRP A 18 11.36 0.66 6.32
CA TRP A 18 11.49 1.85 7.14
C TRP A 18 11.28 1.52 8.62
N ARG A 19 12.30 1.86 9.43
CA ARG A 19 12.31 1.66 10.90
C ARG A 19 12.12 0.20 11.33
N ASN A 20 12.77 -0.73 10.63
CA ASN A 20 12.77 -2.17 10.95
C ASN A 20 11.38 -2.81 10.89
N ALA A 21 10.50 -2.30 10.03
CA ALA A 21 9.15 -2.83 9.81
C ALA A 21 9.18 -4.30 9.44
N ARG A 22 10.15 -4.70 8.60
CA ARG A 22 10.37 -6.11 8.26
C ARG A 22 10.62 -6.96 9.50
N THR A 23 11.54 -6.55 10.38
CA THR A 23 11.90 -7.32 11.58
C THR A 23 10.71 -7.46 12.52
N ILE A 24 9.94 -6.39 12.72
CA ILE A 24 8.75 -6.41 13.56
C ILE A 24 7.70 -7.36 12.97
N LEU A 25 7.44 -7.30 11.66
CA LEU A 25 6.52 -8.24 11.00
C LEU A 25 7.00 -9.69 11.11
N GLN A 26 8.25 -9.97 10.75
CA GLN A 26 8.79 -11.33 10.68
C GLN A 26 8.77 -12.05 12.03
N TYR A 27 9.10 -11.35 13.12
CA TYR A 27 9.27 -11.99 14.43
C TYR A 27 8.15 -11.65 15.42
N GLY A 28 7.45 -10.52 15.25
CA GLY A 28 6.34 -10.11 16.10
C GLY A 28 4.96 -10.50 15.56
N HIS A 29 4.82 -10.65 14.24
CA HIS A 29 3.54 -10.90 13.55
C HIS A 29 3.70 -11.97 12.46
N ALA A 30 4.29 -13.11 12.82
CA ALA A 30 4.71 -14.14 11.86
C ALA A 30 3.56 -14.68 10.99
N SER A 31 2.33 -14.76 11.52
CA SER A 31 1.14 -15.16 10.76
C SER A 31 0.78 -14.15 9.67
N GLU A 32 0.71 -12.87 10.04
CA GLU A 32 0.41 -11.77 9.13
C GLU A 32 1.53 -11.60 8.09
N TRP A 33 2.78 -11.80 8.50
CA TRP A 33 3.93 -11.84 7.61
C TRP A 33 3.80 -12.95 6.55
N SER A 34 3.44 -14.17 6.96
CA SER A 34 3.23 -15.29 6.02
C SER A 34 2.11 -14.96 5.03
N ASP A 35 1.00 -14.40 5.51
CA ASP A 35 -0.11 -13.97 4.66
C ASP A 35 0.35 -12.96 3.61
N ILE A 36 1.07 -11.90 4.01
CA ILE A 36 1.57 -10.86 3.11
C ILE A 36 2.49 -11.46 2.04
N ILE A 37 3.45 -12.28 2.44
CA ILE A 37 4.40 -12.91 1.52
C ILE A 37 3.68 -13.81 0.53
N GLU A 38 2.77 -14.67 0.99
CA GLU A 38 2.03 -15.59 0.11
C GLU A 38 1.12 -14.84 -0.87
N VAL A 39 0.35 -13.86 -0.40
CA VAL A 39 -0.56 -13.08 -1.25
C VAL A 39 0.22 -12.30 -2.31
N LEU A 40 1.27 -11.57 -1.90
CA LEU A 40 2.03 -10.73 -2.84
C LEU A 40 2.92 -11.55 -3.78
N THR A 41 3.38 -12.74 -3.36
CA THR A 41 4.06 -13.69 -4.27
C THR A 41 3.13 -14.19 -5.38
N ALA A 42 1.87 -14.47 -5.04
CA ALA A 42 0.87 -14.98 -5.98
C ALA A 42 0.27 -13.87 -6.87
N ALA A 43 0.31 -12.62 -6.43
CA ALA A 43 -0.26 -11.49 -7.16
C ALA A 43 0.35 -11.35 -8.56
N ARG A 44 -0.53 -11.12 -9.54
CA ARG A 44 -0.18 -10.83 -10.93
C ARG A 44 -0.94 -9.60 -11.38
N LEU A 45 -0.46 -8.99 -12.46
CA LEU A 45 -1.11 -7.87 -13.11
C LEU A 45 -1.55 -8.29 -14.53
N PRO A 46 -2.76 -8.86 -14.69
CA PRO A 46 -3.25 -9.29 -15.99
C PRO A 46 -3.51 -8.11 -16.94
N HIS A 47 -3.36 -8.34 -18.24
CA HIS A 47 -3.68 -7.35 -19.27
C HIS A 47 -5.14 -6.89 -19.16
N GLY A 48 -6.08 -7.82 -18.99
CA GLY A 48 -7.51 -7.54 -18.82
C GLY A 48 -7.78 -6.56 -17.67
N ALA A 49 -7.11 -6.75 -16.52
CA ALA A 49 -7.26 -5.87 -15.35
C ALA A 49 -6.71 -4.46 -15.62
N ILE A 50 -5.62 -4.32 -16.39
CA ILE A 50 -5.11 -3.02 -16.81
C ILE A 50 -6.04 -2.37 -17.84
N ALA A 51 -6.73 -3.13 -18.68
CA ALA A 51 -7.63 -2.62 -19.73
C ALA A 51 -9.04 -2.25 -19.21
N ALA A 52 -9.51 -2.85 -18.12
CA ALA A 52 -10.86 -2.69 -17.58
C ALA A 52 -11.24 -1.23 -17.23
N LYS A 53 -12.27 -0.65 -17.87
CA LYS A 53 -12.65 0.76 -17.65
C LYS A 53 -13.21 1.00 -16.23
N GLY A 54 -12.62 1.97 -15.52
CA GLY A 54 -13.18 2.76 -14.40
C GLY A 54 -13.98 2.05 -13.27
N GLY A 55 -13.52 2.20 -12.02
CA GLY A 55 -14.25 1.92 -10.77
C GLY A 55 -13.55 2.65 -9.61
N SER A 56 -14.27 2.97 -8.52
CA SER A 56 -13.71 3.72 -7.37
C SER A 56 -12.58 2.98 -6.66
N LYS A 57 -12.54 1.64 -6.80
CA LYS A 57 -11.42 0.77 -6.50
C LYS A 57 -11.24 -0.15 -7.72
N THR A 58 -10.02 -0.24 -8.25
CA THR A 58 -9.78 -1.01 -9.48
C THR A 58 -9.85 -2.52 -9.21
N GLU A 59 -10.08 -3.32 -10.25
CA GLU A 59 -10.07 -4.80 -10.18
C GLU A 59 -8.78 -5.31 -9.53
N MET A 60 -7.66 -4.65 -9.79
CA MET A 60 -6.36 -5.01 -9.23
C MET A 60 -6.31 -4.87 -7.70
N ALA A 61 -6.66 -3.70 -7.17
CA ALA A 61 -6.67 -3.49 -5.71
C ALA A 61 -7.67 -4.44 -5.03
N THR A 62 -8.86 -4.61 -5.63
CA THR A 62 -9.90 -5.51 -5.13
C THR A 62 -9.44 -6.99 -5.12
N ALA A 63 -8.66 -7.42 -6.11
CA ALA A 63 -8.14 -8.77 -6.19
C ALA A 63 -7.16 -9.07 -5.05
N ILE A 64 -6.24 -8.14 -4.75
CA ILE A 64 -5.32 -8.30 -3.61
C ILE A 64 -6.10 -8.30 -2.28
N ASP A 65 -6.99 -7.33 -2.09
CA ASP A 65 -7.81 -7.26 -0.87
C ASP A 65 -8.57 -8.56 -0.62
N SER A 66 -9.16 -9.12 -1.68
CA SER A 66 -9.95 -10.36 -1.60
C SER A 66 -9.12 -11.55 -1.12
N GLU A 67 -7.85 -11.64 -1.52
CA GLU A 67 -6.94 -12.69 -1.04
C GLU A 67 -6.58 -12.51 0.44
N PHE A 68 -6.43 -11.26 0.90
CA PHE A 68 -6.27 -10.96 2.32
C PHE A 68 -7.54 -11.27 3.11
N TYR A 69 -8.73 -10.93 2.60
CA TYR A 69 -10.00 -11.20 3.27
C TYR A 69 -10.26 -12.70 3.45
N LYS A 70 -9.88 -13.53 2.48
CA LYS A 70 -9.92 -15.01 2.61
C LYS A 70 -9.06 -15.52 3.79
N ARG A 71 -8.05 -14.75 4.19
CA ARG A 71 -7.14 -15.04 5.31
C ARG A 71 -7.54 -14.34 6.61
N GLY A 72 -8.75 -13.77 6.66
CA GLY A 72 -9.31 -13.15 7.87
C GLY A 72 -8.83 -11.72 8.13
N TRP A 73 -8.22 -11.07 7.14
CA TRP A 73 -8.03 -9.62 7.18
C TRP A 73 -9.38 -8.92 6.94
N ILE A 74 -9.54 -7.72 7.47
CA ILE A 74 -10.79 -6.96 7.33
C ILE A 74 -10.52 -5.49 6.97
N GLU A 75 -11.38 -4.91 6.14
CA GLU A 75 -11.45 -3.45 6.02
C GLU A 75 -11.91 -2.89 7.36
N LYS A 76 -11.18 -1.91 7.91
CA LYS A 76 -11.47 -1.40 9.25
C LYS A 76 -11.36 0.10 9.35
N LYS A 77 -12.44 0.74 9.81
CA LYS A 77 -12.41 2.11 10.33
C LYS A 77 -12.21 2.07 11.84
N PHE A 78 -11.30 2.87 12.35
CA PHE A 78 -11.08 3.02 13.79
C PHE A 78 -11.72 4.32 14.27
N GLU A 79 -12.66 4.25 15.18
CA GLU A 79 -13.20 5.45 15.83
C GLU A 79 -12.23 5.92 16.91
N THR A 80 -11.75 7.16 16.80
CA THR A 80 -10.79 7.73 17.75
C THR A 80 -11.31 9.04 18.31
N LYS A 81 -11.18 9.20 19.62
CA LYS A 81 -11.56 10.40 20.35
C LYS A 81 -10.38 10.94 21.13
N ILE A 82 -10.25 12.26 21.17
CA ILE A 82 -9.30 12.97 22.02
C ILE A 82 -10.10 13.60 23.15
N VAL A 83 -9.67 13.36 24.39
CA VAL A 83 -10.35 13.90 25.58
C VAL A 83 -9.39 14.83 26.30
N VAL A 84 -9.74 16.12 26.38
CA VAL A 84 -8.98 17.14 27.13
C VAL A 84 -9.93 17.78 28.15
N ASP A 85 -9.59 17.69 29.43
CA ASP A 85 -10.42 18.21 30.52
C ASP A 85 -11.90 17.78 30.46
N LYS A 86 -12.13 16.52 30.06
CA LYS A 86 -13.46 15.90 29.84
C LYS A 86 -14.23 16.42 28.62
N VAL A 87 -13.65 17.29 27.81
CA VAL A 87 -14.19 17.68 26.51
C VAL A 87 -13.70 16.69 25.47
N GLU A 88 -14.64 15.96 24.86
CA GLU A 88 -14.35 15.04 23.76
C GLU A 88 -14.33 15.77 22.42
N SER A 89 -13.36 15.45 21.58
CA SER A 89 -13.37 15.76 20.15
C SER A 89 -13.08 14.50 19.35
N GLU A 90 -13.80 14.33 18.23
CA GLU A 90 -13.50 13.25 17.30
C GLU A 90 -12.24 13.58 16.51
N SER A 91 -11.32 12.62 16.46
CA SER A 91 -10.18 12.71 15.55
C SER A 91 -10.52 11.96 14.26
N PRO A 92 -10.42 12.61 13.09
CA PRO A 92 -10.76 11.98 11.83
C PRO A 92 -9.76 10.88 11.50
N THR A 93 -10.27 9.67 11.27
CA THR A 93 -9.51 8.52 10.76
C THR A 93 -10.01 8.11 9.39
N HIS A 94 -9.15 7.40 8.68
CA HIS A 94 -9.50 6.74 7.44
C HIS A 94 -9.62 5.23 7.64
N LYS A 95 -10.43 4.60 6.80
CA LYS A 95 -10.49 3.15 6.72
C LYS A 95 -9.12 2.64 6.27
N VAL A 96 -8.65 1.59 6.93
CA VAL A 96 -7.55 0.77 6.48
C VAL A 96 -8.12 -0.32 5.57
N ASP A 97 -7.56 -0.49 4.38
CA ASP A 97 -8.01 -1.50 3.42
C ASP A 97 -7.97 -2.91 4.00
N CYS A 98 -6.84 -3.31 4.59
CA CYS A 98 -6.65 -4.62 5.20
C CYS A 98 -6.03 -4.48 6.59
N PHE A 99 -6.75 -4.88 7.63
CA PHE A 99 -6.26 -4.90 9.01
C PHE A 99 -6.35 -6.30 9.65
N LYS A 100 -5.25 -6.76 10.25
CA LYS A 100 -5.18 -8.02 11.04
C LYS A 100 -4.01 -7.96 12.02
N GLY A 101 -4.19 -8.49 13.23
CA GLY A 101 -3.07 -8.70 14.15
C GLY A 101 -2.22 -7.46 14.48
N LYS A 102 -2.82 -6.25 14.44
CA LYS A 102 -2.15 -4.94 14.59
C LYS A 102 -1.29 -4.51 13.39
N ILE A 103 -1.49 -5.11 12.23
CA ILE A 103 -0.90 -4.69 10.96
C ILE A 103 -1.94 -3.93 10.15
N ALA A 104 -1.60 -2.73 9.69
CA ALA A 104 -2.42 -1.92 8.80
C ALA A 104 -1.83 -1.94 7.39
N LEU A 105 -2.56 -2.47 6.42
CA LEU A 105 -2.11 -2.62 5.04
C LEU A 105 -3.02 -1.84 4.09
N GLU A 106 -2.40 -1.01 3.24
CA GLU A 106 -3.08 -0.20 2.22
C GLU A 106 -2.64 -0.63 0.81
N VAL A 107 -3.60 -0.84 -0.08
CA VAL A 107 -3.34 -1.21 -1.48
C VAL A 107 -3.61 -0.01 -2.37
N GLU A 108 -2.55 0.73 -2.69
CA GLU A 108 -2.64 1.97 -3.45
C GLU A 108 -2.46 1.73 -4.95
N TRP A 109 -3.55 1.85 -5.70
CA TRP A 109 -3.57 1.68 -7.15
C TRP A 109 -4.15 2.88 -7.89
N ASN A 110 -3.28 3.63 -8.56
CA ASN A 110 -3.63 4.66 -9.53
C ASN A 110 -4.52 5.82 -9.02
N ASN A 111 -4.63 5.97 -7.70
CA ASN A 111 -5.21 7.13 -7.04
C ASN A 111 -4.32 8.37 -7.22
N LYS A 112 -4.82 9.54 -6.85
CA LYS A 112 -3.99 10.75 -6.75
C LYS A 112 -2.98 10.60 -5.62
N ASP A 113 -1.76 11.08 -5.82
CA ASP A 113 -0.67 10.94 -4.86
C ASP A 113 -0.87 11.57 -3.45
N PRO A 114 -1.81 12.52 -3.18
CA PRO A 114 -2.10 12.94 -1.81
C PRO A 114 -2.72 11.84 -0.93
N PHE A 115 -3.14 10.71 -1.54
CA PHE A 115 -3.61 9.54 -0.79
C PHE A 115 -2.49 8.98 0.10
N TYR A 116 -1.22 9.08 -0.31
CA TYR A 116 -0.11 8.68 0.56
C TYR A 116 -0.01 9.52 1.82
N ASP A 117 -0.28 10.83 1.75
CA ASP A 117 -0.25 11.70 2.94
C ASP A 117 -1.33 11.27 3.93
N ARG A 118 -2.50 10.89 3.41
CA ARG A 118 -3.62 10.36 4.20
C ARG A 118 -3.26 9.04 4.89
N ASP A 119 -2.74 8.08 4.13
CA ASP A 119 -2.48 6.72 4.62
C ASP A 119 -1.32 6.70 5.61
N LEU A 120 -0.22 7.41 5.29
CA LEU A 120 0.91 7.52 6.20
C LEU A 120 0.52 8.22 7.51
N ASN A 121 -0.32 9.26 7.45
CA ASN A 121 -0.83 9.90 8.64
C ASN A 121 -1.77 8.98 9.44
N ASN A 122 -2.56 8.14 8.76
CA ASN A 122 -3.40 7.12 9.41
C ASN A 122 -2.53 6.09 10.14
N PHE A 123 -1.47 5.58 9.50
CA PHE A 123 -0.49 4.70 10.14
C PHE A 123 0.16 5.33 11.36
N ARG A 124 0.58 6.60 11.26
CA ARG A 124 1.14 7.36 12.38
C ARG A 124 0.18 7.38 13.56
N LEU A 125 -1.07 7.77 13.32
CA LEU A 125 -2.09 7.88 14.36
C LEU A 125 -2.38 6.53 15.01
N LEU A 126 -2.60 5.47 14.22
CA LEU A 126 -2.88 4.14 14.74
C LEU A 126 -1.70 3.57 15.54
N TYR A 127 -0.48 3.89 15.13
CA TYR A 127 0.73 3.52 15.86
C TYR A 127 0.85 4.25 17.21
N ASP A 128 0.67 5.58 17.21
CA ASP A 128 0.73 6.38 18.44
C ASP A 128 -0.36 5.96 19.45
N LEU A 129 -1.51 5.50 18.96
CA LEU A 129 -2.62 4.94 19.75
C LEU A 129 -2.43 3.47 20.13
N ARG A 130 -1.32 2.82 19.75
CA ARG A 130 -0.99 1.40 20.02
C ARG A 130 -1.94 0.40 19.35
N VAL A 131 -2.69 0.85 18.35
CA VAL A 131 -3.64 0.06 17.58
C VAL A 131 -2.92 -0.74 16.50
N ALA A 132 -1.97 -0.12 15.81
CA ALA A 132 -1.13 -0.76 14.81
C ALA A 132 0.34 -0.75 15.24
N ASP A 133 1.10 -1.78 14.90
CA ASP A 133 2.52 -1.88 15.17
C ASP A 133 3.36 -1.62 13.90
N VAL A 134 2.80 -1.93 12.72
CA VAL A 134 3.43 -1.69 11.41
C VAL A 134 2.38 -1.28 10.36
N GLY A 135 2.74 -0.30 9.53
CA GLY A 135 2.05 0.02 8.28
C GLY A 135 2.66 -0.72 7.09
N VAL A 136 1.84 -1.23 6.17
CA VAL A 136 2.28 -1.87 4.93
C VAL A 136 1.67 -1.14 3.75
N VAL A 137 2.49 -0.77 2.77
CA VAL A 137 2.00 -0.13 1.53
C VAL A 137 2.29 -1.04 0.35
N VAL A 138 1.24 -1.43 -0.36
CA VAL A 138 1.33 -2.10 -1.65
C VAL A 138 1.08 -1.06 -2.74
N THR A 139 2.04 -0.85 -3.64
CA THR A 139 1.92 0.17 -4.69
C THR A 139 2.68 -0.25 -5.96
N ARG A 140 2.71 0.62 -6.97
CA ARG A 140 3.51 0.44 -8.19
C ARG A 140 4.93 0.95 -7.97
N SER A 141 5.92 0.23 -8.48
CA SER A 141 7.26 0.78 -8.64
C SER A 141 7.25 1.92 -9.66
N THR A 142 8.27 2.77 -9.59
CA THR A 142 8.47 3.83 -10.57
C THR A 142 8.65 3.26 -11.97
N GLU A 143 9.34 2.11 -12.09
CA GLU A 143 9.50 1.40 -13.35
C GLU A 143 8.15 0.94 -13.92
N LEU A 144 7.29 0.33 -13.09
CA LEU A 144 5.96 -0.10 -13.51
C LEU A 144 5.09 1.08 -13.93
N GLN A 145 5.14 2.20 -13.21
CA GLN A 145 4.43 3.41 -13.61
C GLN A 145 4.88 3.88 -15.01
N GLN A 146 6.18 3.97 -15.25
CA GLN A 146 6.72 4.42 -16.54
C GLN A 146 6.38 3.44 -17.66
N TRP A 147 6.43 2.13 -17.36
CA TRP A 147 6.05 1.08 -18.29
C TRP A 147 4.56 1.18 -18.66
N LEU A 148 3.66 1.28 -17.67
CA LEU A 148 2.22 1.46 -17.91
C LEU A 148 1.93 2.73 -18.69
N HIS A 149 2.60 3.84 -18.36
CA HIS A 149 2.46 5.08 -19.11
C HIS A 149 2.90 4.91 -20.58
N ARG A 150 4.03 4.25 -20.85
CA ARG A 150 4.48 4.01 -22.23
C ARG A 150 3.53 3.12 -23.04
N HIS A 151 2.98 2.07 -22.42
CA HIS A 151 2.14 1.06 -23.08
C HIS A 151 0.63 1.33 -22.94
N ARG A 152 0.22 2.45 -22.33
CA ARG A 152 -1.18 2.87 -22.10
C ARG A 152 -2.14 2.62 -23.28
N ALA A 153 -1.67 2.85 -24.51
CA ALA A 153 -2.48 2.72 -25.72
C ALA A 153 -2.87 1.25 -25.99
N GLU A 154 -2.01 0.30 -25.62
CA GLU A 154 -2.26 -1.14 -25.75
C GLU A 154 -3.35 -1.62 -24.79
N PHE A 155 -3.56 -0.89 -23.69
CA PHE A 155 -4.62 -1.12 -22.71
C PHE A 155 -5.87 -0.27 -22.95
N GLY A 156 -5.92 0.50 -24.04
CA GLY A 156 -7.01 1.45 -24.29
C GLY A 156 -7.15 2.54 -23.23
N ARG A 157 -6.02 3.00 -22.65
CA ARG A 157 -5.97 4.03 -21.60
C ARG A 157 -5.44 5.36 -22.11
N ASP A 158 -5.97 6.42 -21.52
CA ASP A 158 -5.56 7.80 -21.81
C ASP A 158 -4.22 8.15 -21.16
N ALA A 159 -3.56 9.19 -21.69
CA ALA A 159 -2.29 9.70 -21.16
C ALA A 159 -2.36 10.12 -19.69
N SER A 160 -3.53 10.53 -19.21
CA SER A 160 -3.76 10.93 -17.82
C SER A 160 -3.93 9.74 -16.87
N THR A 161 -4.28 8.55 -17.36
CA THR A 161 -4.59 7.38 -16.51
C THR A 161 -3.40 7.01 -15.65
N PHE A 162 -2.20 6.92 -16.24
CA PHE A 162 -0.95 6.60 -15.53
C PHE A 162 -0.06 7.85 -15.46
N GLY A 163 -0.65 9.00 -15.16
CA GLY A 163 0.04 10.28 -15.09
C GLY A 163 0.98 10.40 -13.87
N GLY A 164 1.87 11.39 -13.92
CA GLY A 164 2.87 11.62 -12.86
C GLY A 164 2.28 12.03 -11.50
N SER A 165 1.00 12.38 -11.41
CA SER A 165 0.28 12.69 -10.16
C SER A 165 -0.44 11.49 -9.56
N THR A 166 -0.24 10.28 -10.11
CA THR A 166 -0.83 9.05 -9.58
C THR A 166 0.10 8.36 -8.58
N THR A 167 -0.43 7.48 -7.73
CA THR A 167 0.36 6.75 -6.72
C THR A 167 1.40 5.81 -7.34
N HIS A 168 2.68 6.04 -7.05
CA HIS A 168 3.81 5.15 -7.35
C HIS A 168 4.98 5.45 -6.39
N TYR A 169 6.01 4.61 -6.36
CA TYR A 169 7.08 4.68 -5.37
C TYR A 169 7.80 6.05 -5.29
N ASP A 170 8.17 6.67 -6.41
CA ASP A 170 8.83 7.99 -6.42
C ASP A 170 8.01 9.10 -5.74
N LYS A 171 6.68 8.93 -5.60
CA LYS A 171 5.82 9.85 -4.86
C LYS A 171 5.68 9.48 -3.38
N LEU A 172 5.87 8.21 -3.03
CA LEU A 172 5.77 7.72 -1.66
C LEU A 172 7.05 7.98 -0.86
N GLU A 173 8.21 7.68 -1.45
CA GLU A 173 9.51 7.82 -0.79
C GLU A 173 9.72 9.19 -0.12
N PRO A 174 9.54 10.34 -0.81
CA PRO A 174 9.75 11.65 -0.19
C PRO A 174 8.80 11.92 0.99
N ARG A 175 7.61 11.31 1.01
CA ARG A 175 6.63 11.46 2.10
C ARG A 175 7.00 10.64 3.33
N ILE A 176 7.50 9.41 3.13
CA ILE A 176 8.06 8.60 4.23
C ILE A 176 9.27 9.32 4.83
N LEU A 177 10.22 9.76 4.00
CA LEU A 177 11.42 10.48 4.45
C LEU A 177 11.10 11.83 5.09
N GLY A 178 10.06 12.52 4.61
CA GLY A 178 9.53 13.75 5.17
C GLY A 178 8.81 13.56 6.52
N GLY A 179 8.68 12.32 7.01
CA GLY A 179 8.09 12.03 8.31
C GLY A 179 6.57 11.82 8.28
N GLY A 180 5.96 11.56 7.11
CA GLY A 180 4.52 11.34 6.99
C GLY A 180 3.98 10.21 7.88
N ALA A 181 4.76 9.14 8.07
CA ALA A 181 4.43 8.03 8.98
C ALA A 181 4.75 8.31 10.46
N GLY A 182 5.38 9.45 10.77
CA GLY A 182 5.86 9.80 12.10
C GLY A 182 6.66 8.68 12.75
N GLY A 183 6.13 8.15 13.87
CA GLY A 183 6.67 7.04 14.66
C GLY A 183 6.68 5.68 13.94
N CYS A 184 5.69 5.45 13.09
CA CYS A 184 5.28 4.14 12.62
C CYS A 184 6.31 3.49 11.68
N PRO A 185 6.74 2.23 11.95
CA PRO A 185 7.44 1.41 10.98
C PRO A 185 6.59 1.16 9.74
N VAL A 186 7.20 1.27 8.56
CA VAL A 186 6.52 1.05 7.28
C VAL A 186 7.30 0.08 6.40
N LEU A 187 6.62 -0.94 5.88
CA LEU A 187 7.17 -1.81 4.84
C LEU A 187 6.45 -1.55 3.53
N VAL A 188 7.20 -1.21 2.49
CA VAL A 188 6.67 -0.94 1.15
C VAL A 188 6.94 -2.10 0.23
N PHE A 189 5.92 -2.54 -0.50
CA PHE A 189 6.01 -3.48 -1.62
C PHE A 189 5.60 -2.77 -2.90
N ALA A 190 6.57 -2.51 -3.79
CA ALA A 190 6.35 -1.82 -5.04
C ALA A 190 6.43 -2.80 -6.23
N MET A 191 5.31 -3.05 -6.88
CA MET A 191 5.17 -3.95 -8.03
C MET A 191 6.03 -3.51 -9.22
N THR A 192 6.81 -4.40 -9.82
CA THR A 192 7.61 -4.10 -11.03
C THR A 192 6.90 -4.59 -12.31
N PRO A 193 7.35 -4.23 -13.53
CA PRO A 193 6.77 -4.75 -14.76
C PRO A 193 6.75 -6.28 -14.87
N THR A 194 7.59 -7.01 -14.12
CA THR A 194 7.71 -8.46 -14.28
C THR A 194 6.49 -9.23 -13.76
N ILE A 195 5.61 -8.60 -12.98
CA ILE A 195 4.36 -9.23 -12.52
C ILE A 195 3.24 -9.16 -13.58
N TYR A 196 3.45 -8.42 -14.68
CA TYR A 196 2.52 -8.34 -15.79
C TYR A 196 2.34 -9.70 -16.46
N VAL A 197 1.09 -10.05 -16.77
CA VAL A 197 0.72 -11.25 -17.52
C VAL A 197 -0.18 -10.85 -18.67
N ASP A 198 0.18 -11.26 -19.89
CA ASP A 198 -0.68 -11.10 -21.06
C ASP A 198 -1.70 -12.24 -21.10
N ASP A 199 -2.96 -11.94 -20.79
CA ASP A 199 -4.08 -12.91 -20.67
C ASP A 199 -5.11 -12.79 -21.80
N ARG A 200 -4.70 -12.23 -22.94
CA ARG A 200 -5.52 -12.05 -24.16
C ARG A 200 -5.57 -13.28 -25.05
#